data_AF-A0A2R6C343-F1
#
_entry.id   AF-A0A2R6C343-F1
#
_cell.length_a   1.000
_cell.length_b   1.000
_cell.length_c   1.000
_cell.angle_alpha   90.00
_cell.angle_beta   90.00
_cell.angle_gamma   90.00
#
_symmetry.space_group_name_H-M   'P 1'
#
loop_
_entity.id
_entity.type
_entity.pdbx_description
1 polymer ?
#
loop_
_entity_poly.entity_id
_entity_poly.type
_entity_poly.pdbx_seq_one_letter_code
_entity_poly.pdbx_strand_id
1 'polypeptide(L)'
;MQKDTKRIRELSELKALIEEAREGWRIFLTRGFLNSEGRKVCARIGSLAGRLFPERSYNIRRVIGDGSDHHIDKVLNELYELVIFEFQNSRSHKS
;
A
#
# COMPACT_ATOMS: atom_id res chain seq x y z
N MET A 1 11.62 -21.27 -0.33
CA MET A 1 10.30 -21.85 0.00
C MET A 1 9.55 -21.11 1.10
N GLN A 2 9.95 -21.09 2.39
CA GLN A 2 9.15 -20.36 3.41
C GLN A 2 9.14 -18.83 3.26
N LYS A 3 10.27 -18.23 2.87
CA LYS A 3 10.39 -16.77 2.65
C LYS A 3 9.52 -16.28 1.49
N ASP A 4 9.45 -17.06 0.41
CA ASP A 4 8.65 -16.74 -0.77
C ASP A 4 7.15 -16.77 -0.44
N THR A 5 6.71 -17.76 0.34
CA THR A 5 5.32 -17.86 0.81
C THR A 5 4.94 -16.71 1.75
N LYS A 6 5.85 -16.28 2.63
CA LYS A 6 5.61 -15.11 3.50
C LYS A 6 5.49 -13.82 2.68
N ARG A 7 6.43 -13.57 1.75
CA ARG A 7 6.42 -12.37 0.91
C ARG A 7 5.15 -12.29 0.06
N ILE A 8 4.70 -13.39 -0.54
CA ILE A 8 3.46 -13.44 -1.33
C ILE A 8 2.24 -13.11 -0.45
N ARG A 9 2.18 -13.63 0.77
CA ARG A 9 1.09 -13.30 1.71
C ARG A 9 1.09 -11.82 2.08
N GLU A 10 2.26 -11.26 2.37
CA GLU A 10 2.42 -9.84 2.70
C GLU A 10 2.07 -8.95 1.48
N LEU A 11 2.41 -9.35 0.24
CA LEU A 11 1.97 -8.66 -0.98
C LEU A 11 0.45 -8.70 -1.16
N SER A 12 -0.18 -9.85 -0.89
CA SER A 12 -1.65 -9.98 -0.95
C SER A 12 -2.34 -9.12 0.10
N GLU A 13 -1.81 -9.07 1.33
CA GLU A 13 -2.30 -8.18 2.39
C GLU A 13 -2.16 -6.71 1.98
N LEU A 14 -1.02 -6.31 1.40
CA LEU A 14 -0.81 -4.95 0.94
C LEU A 14 -1.80 -4.57 -0.17
N LYS A 15 -2.02 -5.48 -1.14
CA LYS A 15 -3.01 -5.28 -2.21
C LYS A 15 -4.39 -5.04 -1.64
N ALA A 16 -4.85 -5.92 -0.75
CA ALA A 16 -6.18 -5.85 -0.14
C ALA A 16 -6.36 -4.54 0.65
N LEU A 17 -5.37 -4.15 1.46
CA LEU A 17 -5.43 -2.89 2.21
C LEU A 17 -5.55 -1.66 1.30
N ILE A 18 -4.88 -1.65 0.15
CA ILE A 18 -4.98 -0.56 -0.82
C ILE A 18 -6.38 -0.54 -1.46
N GLU A 19 -6.92 -1.70 -1.83
CA GLU A 19 -8.26 -1.82 -2.42
C GLU A 19 -9.34 -1.38 -1.42
N GLU A 20 -9.30 -1.88 -0.19
CA GLU A 20 -10.20 -1.47 0.90
C GLU A 20 -10.11 0.03 1.18
N ALA A 21 -8.90 0.60 1.17
CA ALA A 21 -8.71 2.04 1.37
C ALA A 21 -9.39 2.86 0.27
N ARG A 22 -9.33 2.41 -0.99
CA ARG A 22 -9.97 3.06 -2.14
C ARG A 22 -11.48 2.88 -2.17
N GLU A 23 -11.98 1.70 -1.82
CA GLU A 23 -13.42 1.47 -1.72
C GLU A 23 -14.03 2.30 -0.59
N GLY A 24 -13.35 2.36 0.55
CA GLY A 24 -13.72 3.17 1.71
C GLY A 24 -13.33 4.65 1.63
N TRP A 25 -12.86 5.14 0.48
CA TRP A 25 -12.18 6.44 0.36
C TRP A 25 -12.98 7.61 0.94
N ARG A 26 -14.28 7.64 0.66
CA ARG A 26 -15.19 8.69 1.17
C ARG A 26 -15.37 8.68 2.69
N ILE A 27 -15.12 7.55 3.35
CA ILE A 27 -15.22 7.38 4.81
C ILE A 27 -13.95 7.89 5.50
N PHE A 28 -12.79 7.75 4.84
CA PHE A 28 -11.49 8.10 5.39
C PHE A 28 -11.13 9.58 5.24
N LEU A 29 -11.92 10.33 4.47
CA LEU A 29 -11.69 11.74 4.22
C LEU A 29 -12.67 12.65 4.96
N THR A 30 -12.16 13.79 5.42
CA THR A 30 -12.95 14.89 5.96
C THR A 30 -12.37 16.18 5.39
N ARG A 31 -13.16 16.89 4.57
CA ARG A 31 -12.74 18.12 3.88
C ARG A 31 -11.48 17.97 3.02
N GLY A 32 -11.32 16.82 2.33
CA GLY A 32 -10.16 16.56 1.46
C GLY A 32 -8.90 16.10 2.18
N PHE A 33 -8.96 15.87 3.50
CA PHE A 33 -7.84 15.34 4.29
C PHE A 33 -8.22 14.05 4.98
N LEU A 34 -7.23 13.18 5.24
CA LEU A 34 -7.44 11.98 6.04
C LEU A 34 -7.96 12.31 7.45
N ASN A 35 -8.97 11.58 7.90
CA ASN A 35 -9.35 11.53 9.31
C ASN A 35 -8.46 10.57 10.11
N SER A 36 -8.80 10.33 11.38
CA SER A 36 -8.00 9.45 12.25
C SER A 36 -7.91 8.01 11.72
N GLU A 37 -9.01 7.47 11.21
CA GLU A 37 -9.05 6.10 10.70
C GLU A 37 -8.30 5.98 9.38
N GLY A 38 -8.48 6.93 8.47
CA GLY A 38 -7.71 7.02 7.23
C GLY A 38 -6.20 7.07 7.47
N ARG A 39 -5.76 7.84 8.48
CA ARG A 39 -4.34 7.88 8.89
C ARG A 39 -3.84 6.53 9.40
N LYS A 40 -4.64 5.79 10.19
CA LYS A 40 -4.26 4.45 10.67
C LYS A 40 -4.12 3.45 9.52
N VAL A 41 -5.07 3.46 8.58
CA VAL A 41 -5.00 2.60 7.38
C VAL A 41 -3.75 2.92 6.55
N CYS A 42 -3.51 4.21 6.25
CA CYS A 42 -2.32 4.65 5.52
C CYS A 42 -1.01 4.32 6.24
N ALA A 43 -0.99 4.40 7.58
CA ALA A 43 0.18 3.99 8.37
C ALA A 43 0.44 2.48 8.26
N ARG A 44 -0.60 1.64 8.27
CA ARG A 44 -0.46 0.20 8.08
C ARG A 44 0.08 -0.13 6.67
N ILE A 45 -0.47 0.54 5.65
CA ILE A 45 0.01 0.44 4.26
C ILE A 45 1.50 0.83 4.19
N GLY A 46 1.88 1.99 4.74
CA GLY A 46 3.27 2.46 4.72
C GLY A 46 4.24 1.56 5.47
N SER A 47 3.82 0.97 6.59
CA SER A 47 4.65 0.00 7.34
C SER A 47 4.86 -1.31 6.58
N LEU A 48 3.80 -1.85 5.97
CA LEU A 48 3.88 -3.08 5.18
C LEU A 48 4.67 -2.87 3.88
N ALA A 49 4.42 -1.77 3.16
CA ALA A 49 5.17 -1.39 1.97
C ALA A 49 6.67 -1.19 2.26
N GLY A 50 7.02 -0.56 3.39
CA GLY A 50 8.43 -0.38 3.78
C GLY A 50 9.17 -1.70 4.04
N ARG A 51 8.47 -2.72 4.57
CA ARG A 51 9.03 -4.07 4.74
C ARG A 51 9.17 -4.82 3.42
N LEU A 52 8.20 -4.68 2.52
CA LEU A 52 8.20 -5.36 1.22
C LEU A 52 9.17 -4.74 0.21
N PHE A 53 9.37 -3.42 0.29
CA PHE A 53 10.13 -2.62 -0.67
C PHE A 53 11.19 -1.74 0.03
N PRO A 54 12.17 -2.34 0.74
CA PRO A 54 13.17 -1.57 1.49
C PRO A 54 13.99 -0.62 0.59
N GLU A 55 14.30 -1.06 -0.62
CA GLU A 55 15.07 -0.28 -1.62
C GLU A 55 14.32 0.94 -2.17
N ARG A 56 12.99 1.02 -1.99
CA ARG A 56 12.15 2.10 -2.52
C ARG A 56 11.78 3.15 -1.48
N SER A 57 12.31 3.02 -0.26
CA SER A 57 12.11 3.97 0.85
C SER A 57 10.64 4.27 1.16
N TYR A 58 9.74 3.31 0.93
CA TYR A 58 8.36 3.45 1.39
C TYR A 58 8.32 3.41 2.92
N ASN A 59 7.58 4.35 3.51
CA ASN A 59 7.35 4.41 4.94
C ASN A 59 6.06 5.18 5.21
N ILE A 60 5.64 5.19 6.49
CA ILE A 60 4.42 5.88 6.93
C ILE A 60 4.40 7.34 6.50
N ARG A 61 5.52 8.06 6.64
CA ARG A 61 5.59 9.49 6.28
C ARG A 61 5.42 9.72 4.79
N ARG A 62 6.02 8.87 3.95
CA ARG A 62 5.87 8.94 2.50
C ARG A 62 4.43 8.68 2.07
N VAL A 63 3.79 7.67 2.66
CA VAL A 63 2.39 7.34 2.34
C VAL A 63 1.45 8.44 2.80
N ILE A 64 1.57 8.91 4.05
CA ILE A 64 0.67 9.93 4.59
C ILE A 64 0.93 11.31 3.98
N GLY A 65 2.19 11.69 3.75
CA GLY A 65 2.55 13.02 3.23
C GLY A 65 1.98 14.16 4.07
N ASP A 66 1.29 15.08 3.41
CA ASP A 66 0.53 16.17 4.02
C ASP A 66 -0.90 15.75 4.45
N GLY A 67 -1.28 14.49 4.19
CA GLY A 67 -2.58 13.92 4.47
C GLY A 67 -3.68 14.36 3.50
N SER A 68 -3.33 15.06 2.41
CA SER A 68 -4.28 15.46 1.37
C SER A 68 -4.75 14.24 0.56
N ASP A 69 -6.02 14.24 0.17
CA ASP A 69 -6.59 13.18 -0.65
C ASP A 69 -5.80 12.94 -1.94
N HIS A 70 -5.36 14.00 -2.61
CA HIS A 70 -4.56 13.94 -3.82
C HIS A 70 -3.20 13.24 -3.60
N HIS A 71 -2.47 13.60 -2.54
CA HIS A 71 -1.19 12.96 -2.22
C HIS A 71 -1.38 11.47 -1.95
N ILE A 72 -2.37 11.13 -1.12
CA ILE A 72 -2.62 9.73 -0.75
C ILE A 72 -3.04 8.92 -1.98
N ASP A 73 -3.98 9.42 -2.79
CA ASP A 73 -4.45 8.70 -3.99
C ASP A 73 -3.28 8.42 -4.95
N LYS A 74 -2.42 9.42 -5.18
CA LYS A 74 -1.20 9.24 -5.99
C LYS A 74 -0.30 8.13 -5.42
N VAL A 75 0.03 8.18 -4.13
CA VAL A 75 0.94 7.17 -3.54
C VAL A 75 0.30 5.79 -3.49
N LEU A 76 -1.01 5.69 -3.25
CA LEU A 76 -1.74 4.42 -3.31
C LEU A 76 -1.79 3.86 -4.74
N ASN A 77 -1.85 4.70 -5.78
CA ASN A 77 -1.70 4.29 -7.18
C ASN A 77 -0.32 3.73 -7.47
N GLU A 78 0.74 4.46 -7.12
CA GLU A 78 2.13 3.99 -7.30
C GLU A 78 2.38 2.64 -6.59
N LEU A 79 1.86 2.47 -5.37
CA LEU A 79 1.99 1.23 -4.62
C LEU A 79 1.20 0.08 -5.22
N TYR A 80 -0.02 0.33 -5.71
CA TYR A 80 -0.84 -0.70 -6.33
C TYR A 80 -0.19 -1.26 -7.59
N GLU A 81 0.30 -0.37 -8.48
CA GLU A 81 1.01 -0.76 -9.70
C GLU A 81 2.25 -1.61 -9.40
N LEU A 82 3.03 -1.21 -8.38
CA LEU A 82 4.19 -1.96 -7.94
C LEU A 82 3.83 -3.36 -7.43
N VAL A 83 2.75 -3.49 -6.66
CA VAL A 83 2.26 -4.78 -6.16
C VAL A 83 1.84 -5.69 -7.31
N ILE A 84 1.13 -5.16 -8.31
CA ILE A 84 0.73 -5.94 -9.50
C ILE A 84 1.96 -6.43 -10.27
N PHE A 85 2.97 -5.56 -10.47
CA PHE A 85 4.22 -5.92 -11.13
C PHE A 85 4.96 -7.06 -10.40
N GLU A 86 5.04 -7.00 -9.07
CA GLU A 86 5.68 -8.05 -8.26
C GLU A 86 4.94 -9.40 -8.35
N PHE A 87 3.60 -9.38 -8.42
CA PHE A 87 2.82 -10.60 -8.65
C PHE A 87 3.08 -11.21 -10.03
N GLN A 88 3.23 -10.39 -11.06
CA GLN A 88 3.56 -10.86 -12.41
C GLN A 88 4.94 -11.52 -12.45
N ASN A 89 5.96 -10.86 -11.88
CA ASN A 89 7.33 -11.41 -11.83
C ASN A 89 7.41 -12.70 -11.01
N SER A 90 6.65 -12.78 -9.90
CA SER A 90 6.59 -13.98 -9.06
C SER A 90 5.95 -15.18 -9.77
N ARG A 91 5.12 -14.95 -10.79
CA ARG A 91 4.52 -16.00 -11.62
C ARG A 91 5.43 -16.43 -12.77
N SER A 92 6.19 -15.50 -13.35
CA SER A 92 7.13 -15.79 -14.45
C SER A 92 8.32 -16.66 -14.03
N HIS A 93 8.69 -16.71 -12.75
CA HIS A 93 9.75 -17.61 -12.24
C HIS A 93 9.27 -19.03 -11.88
N LYS A 94 8.02 -19.38 -12.21
CA LYS A 94 7.47 -20.74 -12.02
C LYS A 94 7.23 -21.50 -13.34
N SER A 95 7.62 -20.93 -14.49
CA SER A 95 7.55 -21.59 -15.81
C SER A 95 8.90 -22.11 -16.25
#